data_AF-A0A227J5M0-F1
#
_entry.id   AF-A0A227J5M0-F1
#
_cell.length_a   1.000
_cell.length_b   1.000
_cell.length_c   1.000
_cell.angle_alpha   90.00
_cell.angle_beta   90.00
_cell.angle_gamma   90.00
#
_symmetry.space_group_name_H-M   'P 1'
#
loop_
_entity.id
_entity.type
_entity.pdbx_description
1 polymer ?
#
loop_
_entity_poly.entity_id
_entity_poly.type
_entity_poly.pdbx_seq_one_letter_code
_entity_poly.pdbx_strand_id
1 'polypeptide(L)'
;LLSEAHRPEEKMAAYEDEHGTYIMNSKDLRAVQHVERLTKMGVHSLKIEGRTKSFYYCARTAQVYRKAIDDAVAGKPFDESLMGTLESLAHRGYTEGFLRRHTHDTYQNYDYGYSVSD
;
A
#
# COMPACT_ATOMS: atom_id res chain seq x y z
N LEU A 1 0.85 -17.50 21.90
CA LEU A 1 1.56 -17.76 20.64
C LEU A 1 0.53 -17.87 19.53
N LEU A 2 0.72 -17.16 18.42
CA LEU A 2 -0.14 -17.19 17.24
C LEU A 2 0.35 -18.25 16.25
N SER A 3 -0.54 -18.72 15.37
CA SER A 3 -0.23 -19.67 14.30
C SER A 3 -0.99 -19.27 13.03
N GLU A 4 -0.33 -19.35 11.88
CA GLU A 4 -0.95 -19.07 10.57
C GLU A 4 -1.60 -20.33 9.99
N ALA A 5 -2.69 -20.18 9.23
CA ALA A 5 -3.41 -21.32 8.64
C ALA A 5 -2.54 -22.23 7.77
N HIS A 6 -1.55 -21.66 7.07
CA HIS A 6 -0.63 -22.42 6.21
C HIS A 6 0.60 -22.98 6.95
N ARG A 7 0.83 -22.58 8.21
CA ARG A 7 2.00 -22.98 9.03
C ARG A 7 1.58 -23.21 10.49
N PRO A 8 0.66 -24.16 10.76
CA PRO A 8 0.07 -24.32 12.09
C PRO A 8 1.07 -24.74 13.18
N GLU A 9 2.14 -25.44 12.78
CA GLU A 9 3.19 -25.92 13.69
C GLU A 9 4.18 -24.82 14.12
N GLU A 10 4.21 -23.70 13.38
CA GLU A 10 5.12 -22.60 13.67
C GLU A 10 4.46 -21.55 14.55
N LYS A 11 4.83 -21.57 15.82
CA LYS A 11 4.29 -20.68 16.83
C LYS A 11 5.02 -19.34 16.85
N MET A 12 4.28 -18.25 16.64
CA MET A 12 4.80 -16.89 16.67
C MET A 12 4.50 -16.22 18.02
N ALA A 13 5.46 -15.45 18.54
CA ALA A 13 5.25 -14.61 19.72
C ALA A 13 4.26 -13.49 19.39
N ALA A 14 3.24 -13.34 20.25
CA ALA A 14 2.37 -12.18 20.26
C ALA A 14 2.76 -11.33 21.46
N TYR A 15 2.89 -10.03 21.24
CA TYR A 15 3.21 -9.05 22.28
C TYR A 15 1.99 -8.17 22.50
N GLU A 16 1.71 -7.89 23.76
CA GLU A 16 0.58 -7.10 24.22
C GLU A 16 1.13 -5.98 25.12
N ASP A 17 0.61 -4.77 24.96
CA ASP A 17 0.86 -3.64 25.86
C ASP A 17 -0.46 -3.14 26.46
N GLU A 18 -0.43 -1.97 27.11
CA GLU A 18 -1.61 -1.34 27.72
C GLU A 18 -2.74 -1.01 26.74
N HIS A 19 -2.48 -1.06 25.43
CA HIS A 19 -3.42 -0.81 24.35
C HIS A 19 -3.84 -2.10 23.61
N GLY A 20 -3.35 -3.27 24.02
CA GLY A 20 -3.74 -4.58 23.52
C GLY A 20 -2.71 -5.25 22.59
N THR A 21 -3.15 -6.31 21.90
CA THR A 21 -2.30 -7.05 20.95
C THR A 21 -2.36 -6.41 19.56
N TYR A 22 -1.20 -6.09 19.00
CA TYR A 22 -1.09 -5.57 17.64
C TYR A 22 -0.74 -6.69 16.65
N ILE A 23 -1.68 -7.01 15.76
CA ILE A 23 -1.39 -7.79 14.56
C ILE A 23 -1.07 -6.80 13.45
N MET A 24 0.18 -6.78 13.00
CA MET A 24 0.61 -5.91 11.90
C MET A 24 -0.13 -6.29 10.63
N ASN A 25 -0.93 -5.37 10.09
CA ASN A 25 -1.69 -5.51 8.86
C ASN A 25 -0.83 -5.90 7.65
N SER A 26 -1.42 -6.65 6.72
CA SER A 26 -0.83 -7.05 5.46
C SER A 26 -1.13 -6.12 4.27
N LYS A 27 -2.03 -5.12 4.35
CA LYS A 27 -2.34 -4.26 3.18
C LYS A 27 -1.16 -3.39 2.73
N ASP A 28 -1.03 -3.22 1.42
CA ASP A 28 0.00 -2.39 0.80
C ASP A 28 -0.39 -0.90 0.87
N LEU A 29 0.52 -0.02 1.29
CA LEU A 29 0.29 1.43 1.28
C LEU A 29 0.30 1.96 -0.16
N ARG A 30 -0.76 2.66 -0.56
CA ARG A 30 -0.86 3.33 -1.87
C ARG A 30 -1.20 4.81 -1.69
N ALA A 31 -0.42 5.65 -2.38
CA ALA A 31 -0.54 7.11 -2.29
C ALA A 31 -0.67 7.80 -3.65
N VAL A 32 -0.83 7.06 -4.76
CA VAL A 32 -0.80 7.63 -6.12
C VAL A 32 -1.84 8.73 -6.31
N GLN A 33 -3.04 8.57 -5.75
CA GLN A 33 -4.13 9.54 -5.80
C GLN A 33 -3.87 10.80 -4.97
N HIS A 34 -2.86 10.76 -4.07
CA HIS A 34 -2.47 11.88 -3.23
C HIS A 34 -1.29 12.67 -3.79
N VAL A 35 -0.71 12.24 -4.91
CA VAL A 35 0.50 12.86 -5.48
C VAL A 35 0.32 14.35 -5.73
N GLU A 36 -0.83 14.78 -6.26
CA GLU A 36 -1.10 16.21 -6.48
C GLU A 36 -1.01 17.02 -5.18
N ARG A 37 -1.65 16.54 -4.11
CA ARG A 37 -1.64 17.18 -2.79
C ARG A 37 -0.24 17.19 -2.20
N LEU A 38 0.50 16.08 -2.29
CA LEU A 38 1.87 15.96 -1.78
C LEU A 38 2.81 16.94 -2.51
N THR A 39 2.67 17.08 -3.83
CA THR A 39 3.41 18.07 -4.63
C THR A 39 3.11 19.49 -4.17
N LYS A 40 1.83 19.85 -3.96
CA LYS A 40 1.42 21.17 -3.45
C LYS A 40 1.96 21.48 -2.05
N MET A 41 2.21 20.44 -1.23
CA MET A 41 2.83 20.57 0.10
C MET A 41 4.35 20.75 0.06
N GLY A 42 4.98 20.67 -1.11
CA GLY A 42 6.44 20.78 -1.26
C GLY A 42 7.19 19.48 -0.97
N VAL A 43 6.56 18.31 -1.12
CA VAL A 43 7.25 17.02 -1.06
C VAL A 43 8.09 16.83 -2.32
N HIS A 44 9.40 16.62 -2.15
CA HIS A 44 10.35 16.56 -3.26
C HIS A 44 10.62 15.15 -3.78
N SER A 45 10.35 14.13 -2.97
CA SER A 45 10.65 12.74 -3.31
C SER A 45 9.60 11.78 -2.76
N LEU A 46 9.20 10.83 -3.59
CA LEU A 46 8.38 9.68 -3.18
C LEU A 46 9.24 8.42 -3.26
N LYS A 47 9.09 7.53 -2.28
CA LYS A 47 9.76 6.23 -2.25
C LYS A 47 8.75 5.13 -2.58
N ILE A 48 9.11 4.27 -3.54
CA ILE A 48 8.40 3.03 -3.82
C ILE A 48 9.22 1.90 -3.17
N GLU A 49 8.58 1.06 -2.36
CA GLU A 49 9.19 -0.14 -1.78
C GLU A 49 8.92 -1.32 -2.71
N GLY A 50 9.96 -2.06 -3.09
CA GLY A 50 9.83 -3.25 -3.93
C GLY A 50 10.79 -4.38 -3.57
N ARG A 51 11.27 -4.47 -2.32
CA ARG A 51 12.32 -5.46 -1.94
C ARG A 51 11.89 -6.90 -2.19
N THR A 52 10.60 -7.17 -2.03
CA THR A 52 10.00 -8.50 -2.24
C THR A 52 9.17 -8.58 -3.51
N LYS A 53 9.21 -7.54 -4.36
CA LYS A 53 8.41 -7.43 -5.57
C LYS A 53 9.26 -7.75 -6.81
N SER A 54 8.60 -8.15 -7.90
CA SER A 54 9.27 -8.46 -9.17
C SER A 54 9.81 -7.19 -9.84
N PHE A 55 10.77 -7.35 -10.76
CA PHE A 55 11.25 -6.24 -11.58
C PHE A 55 10.11 -5.56 -12.37
N TYR A 56 9.15 -6.36 -12.85
CA TYR A 56 7.97 -5.86 -13.54
C TYR A 56 7.11 -4.96 -12.65
N TYR A 57 6.85 -5.39 -11.42
CA TYR A 57 6.12 -4.59 -10.43
C TYR A 57 6.82 -3.24 -10.22
N CYS A 58 8.11 -3.26 -9.89
CA CYS A 58 8.88 -2.04 -9.64
C CYS A 58 8.86 -1.09 -10.84
N ALA A 59 9.05 -1.61 -12.05
CA ALA A 59 9.02 -0.81 -13.27
C ALA A 59 7.64 -0.18 -13.52
N ARG A 60 6.56 -0.97 -13.43
CA ARG A 60 5.19 -0.48 -13.64
C ARG A 60 4.76 0.53 -12.58
N THR A 61 5.03 0.25 -11.30
CA THR A 61 4.72 1.19 -10.22
C THR A 61 5.50 2.49 -10.39
N ALA A 62 6.79 2.44 -10.75
CA ALA A 62 7.58 3.64 -11.00
C ALA A 62 7.04 4.47 -12.16
N GLN A 63 6.62 3.84 -13.26
CA GLN A 63 6.00 4.52 -14.40
C GLN A 63 4.69 5.20 -14.02
N VAL A 64 3.83 4.52 -13.25
CA VAL A 64 2.57 5.07 -12.76
C VAL A 64 2.81 6.31 -11.90
N TYR A 65 3.70 6.24 -10.91
CA TYR A 65 4.00 7.39 -10.05
C TYR A 65 4.71 8.51 -10.81
N ARG A 66 5.54 8.19 -11.82
CA ARG A 66 6.15 9.21 -12.67
C ARG A 66 5.10 10.02 -13.41
N LYS A 67 4.15 9.36 -14.08
CA LYS A 67 3.04 10.03 -14.75
C LYS A 67 2.21 10.89 -13.79
N ALA A 68 1.89 10.38 -12.60
CA ALA A 68 1.15 11.15 -11.59
C ALA A 68 1.90 12.41 -11.15
N ILE A 69 3.23 12.32 -10.98
CA ILE A 69 4.08 13.48 -10.64
C ILE A 69 4.09 14.49 -11.79
N ASP A 70 4.32 14.03 -13.02
CA ASP A 70 4.43 14.91 -14.18
C ASP A 70 3.09 15.64 -14.45
N ASP A 71 1.97 14.93 -14.33
CA ASP A 71 0.63 15.52 -14.47
C ASP A 71 0.33 16.52 -13.35
N ALA A 72 0.70 16.21 -12.09
CA ALA A 72 0.55 17.13 -10.97
C ALA A 72 1.38 18.42 -11.14
N VAL A 73 2.63 18.30 -11.60
CA VAL A 73 3.50 19.46 -11.88
C VAL A 73 2.95 20.30 -13.02
N ALA A 74 2.35 19.67 -14.03
CA ALA A 74 1.69 20.36 -15.14
C ALA A 74 0.31 20.95 -14.78
N GLY A 75 -0.17 20.78 -13.54
CA GLY A 75 -1.48 21.26 -13.10
C GLY A 75 -2.66 20.52 -13.73
N LYS A 76 -2.45 19.30 -14.24
CA LYS A 76 -3.50 18.47 -14.81
C LYS A 76 -4.29 17.75 -13.70
N PRO A 77 -5.58 17.44 -13.92
CA PRO A 77 -6.34 16.61 -13.00
C PRO A 77 -5.73 15.20 -12.88
N PHE A 78 -5.96 14.55 -11.75
CA PHE A 78 -5.53 13.17 -11.52
C PHE A 78 -6.18 12.21 -12.52
N ASP A 79 -5.38 11.32 -13.10
CA ASP A 79 -5.81 10.27 -14.02
C ASP A 79 -6.19 9.00 -13.23
N GLU A 80 -7.48 8.75 -13.07
CA GLU A 80 -8.00 7.62 -12.29
C GLU A 80 -7.56 6.25 -12.82
N SER A 81 -7.21 6.14 -14.10
CA SER A 81 -6.75 4.87 -14.71
C SER A 81 -5.43 4.37 -14.09
N LEU A 82 -4.67 5.27 -13.46
CA LEU A 82 -3.44 4.94 -12.74
C LEU A 82 -3.70 4.04 -11.54
N MET A 83 -4.87 4.17 -10.90
CA MET A 83 -5.25 3.26 -9.81
C MET A 83 -5.50 1.86 -10.35
N GLY A 84 -6.27 1.73 -11.44
CA GLY A 84 -6.54 0.43 -12.07
C GLY A 84 -5.28 -0.28 -12.55
N THR A 85 -4.28 0.47 -13.03
CA THR A 85 -2.96 -0.08 -13.38
C THR A 85 -2.23 -0.67 -12.17
N LEU A 86 -2.43 -0.13 -10.96
CA LEU A 86 -1.83 -0.67 -9.75
C LEU A 86 -2.64 -1.85 -9.17
N GLU A 87 -3.95 -1.90 -9.39
CA GLU A 87 -4.77 -3.06 -8.96
C GLU A 87 -4.43 -4.33 -9.75
N SER A 88 -4.02 -4.22 -11.02
CA SER A 88 -3.57 -5.40 -11.79
C SER A 88 -2.18 -5.91 -11.39
N LEU A 89 -1.48 -5.23 -10.48
CA LEU A 89 -0.21 -5.69 -9.95
C LEU A 89 -0.42 -6.46 -8.64
N ALA A 90 0.37 -7.52 -8.43
CA ALA A 90 0.30 -8.32 -7.20
C ALA A 90 0.36 -7.49 -5.91
N HIS A 91 -0.72 -7.49 -5.13
CA HIS A 91 -0.91 -6.67 -3.94
C HIS A 91 -1.73 -7.42 -2.87
N ARG A 92 -1.73 -6.96 -1.62
CA ARG A 92 -2.48 -7.58 -0.50
C ARG A 92 -3.76 -6.80 -0.16
N GLY A 93 -4.33 -6.13 -1.17
CA GLY A 93 -5.24 -5.01 -0.97
C GLY A 93 -4.49 -3.72 -0.65
N TYR A 94 -5.09 -2.58 -0.98
CA TYR A 94 -4.49 -1.27 -0.74
C TYR A 94 -5.10 -0.54 0.45
N THR A 95 -4.29 0.32 1.07
CA THR A 95 -4.66 1.26 2.11
C THR A 95 -4.02 2.61 1.85
N GLU A 96 -4.73 3.69 2.18
CA GLU A 96 -4.16 5.05 2.17
C GLU A 96 -3.41 5.37 3.48
N GLY A 97 -3.47 4.46 4.45
CA GLY A 97 -2.92 4.65 5.80
C GLY A 97 -3.42 5.95 6.39
N PHE A 98 -2.49 6.76 6.92
CA PHE A 98 -2.78 8.05 7.52
C PHE A 98 -2.81 9.24 6.55
N LEU A 99 -2.68 9.00 5.23
CA LEU A 99 -2.72 10.09 4.23
C LEU A 99 -4.13 10.71 4.13
N ARG A 100 -5.15 9.96 4.55
CA ARG A 100 -6.52 10.42 4.70
C ARG A 100 -7.03 9.97 6.07
N ARG A 101 -7.81 10.86 6.72
CA ARG A 101 -8.39 10.57 8.05
C ARG A 101 -9.61 9.67 7.88
N HIS A 102 -9.64 8.54 8.56
CA HIS A 102 -10.73 7.57 8.48
C HIS A 102 -10.94 6.82 9.82
N THR A 103 -12.10 6.18 9.97
CA THR A 103 -12.39 5.21 11.05
C THR A 103 -11.80 3.83 10.68
N HIS A 104 -11.33 3.09 11.69
CA HIS A 104 -10.30 2.03 11.60
C HIS A 104 -10.73 0.72 10.92
N ASP A 105 -11.99 0.59 10.55
CA ASP A 105 -12.69 -0.67 10.34
C ASP A 105 -12.50 -1.28 8.93
N THR A 106 -12.07 -0.51 7.93
CA THR A 106 -11.85 -0.99 6.55
C THR A 106 -10.39 -1.24 6.18
N TYR A 107 -9.46 -1.03 7.12
CA TYR A 107 -8.03 -0.98 6.80
C TYR A 107 -7.33 -2.31 6.83
N GLN A 108 -7.84 -3.27 7.58
CA GLN A 108 -7.11 -4.50 7.92
C GLN A 108 -7.49 -5.64 6.97
N ASN A 109 -6.51 -6.40 6.51
CA ASN A 109 -6.74 -7.67 5.82
C ASN A 109 -6.27 -8.80 6.76
N TYR A 110 -7.24 -9.52 7.32
CA TYR A 110 -7.01 -10.69 8.17
C TYR A 110 -7.39 -12.01 7.48
N ASP A 111 -7.95 -11.94 6.27
CA ASP A 111 -8.47 -13.12 5.57
C ASP A 111 -7.34 -13.89 4.87
N TYR A 112 -6.32 -13.19 4.39
CA TYR A 112 -5.19 -13.80 3.69
C TYR A 112 -3.88 -13.00 3.81
N GLY A 113 -2.75 -13.73 3.79
CA GLY A 113 -1.40 -13.16 3.94
C GLY A 113 -0.58 -13.04 2.64
N TYR A 114 -1.11 -13.52 1.51
CA TYR A 114 -0.42 -13.52 0.21
C TYR A 114 -0.96 -12.45 -0.75
N SER A 115 -0.16 -12.06 -1.73
CA SER A 115 -0.59 -11.10 -2.76
C SER A 115 -1.49 -11.78 -3.80
N VAL A 116 -2.53 -11.06 -4.22
CA VAL A 116 -3.43 -11.41 -5.33
C VAL A 116 -3.25 -10.40 -6.47
N SER A 117 -3.62 -10.79 -7.68
CA SER A 117 -3.69 -9.92 -8.87
C SER A 117 -4.89 -10.33 -9.71
N ASP A 118 -5.60 -9.35 -10.26
CA ASP A 118 -6.69 -9.56 -11.24
C ASP A 118 -6.17 -9.91 -12.64
#